data_AF-A0A5M8ICK3-F1
#
_entry.id   AF-A0A5M8ICK3-F1
#
_cell.length_a   1.000
_cell.length_b   1.000
_cell.length_c   1.000
_cell.angle_alpha   90.00
_cell.angle_beta   90.00
_cell.angle_gamma   90.00
#
_symmetry.space_group_name_H-M   'P 1'
#
loop_
_entity.id
_entity.type
_entity.pdbx_description
1 polymer ?
#
loop_
_entity_poly.entity_id
_entity_poly.type
_entity_poly.pdbx_seq_one_letter_code
_entity_poly.pdbx_strand_id
1 'polypeptide(L)'
;MSTNTLSRRHGQIDDVAVEFTVTPEFEGGKMVAAEGVIQRPDDYHGSNWGTIKTLMDLQSGLRFSIHVAEERFTFFSLESVAKLFAIEENHAR
;
A
#
# COMPACT_ATOMS: atom_id res chain seq x y z
N MET A 1 -15.90 -19.50 -0.75
CA MET A 1 -14.90 -18.85 0.11
C MET A 1 -14.11 -17.93 -0.80
N SER A 2 -14.32 -16.62 -0.68
CA SER A 2 -13.64 -15.64 -1.53
C SER A 2 -12.15 -15.71 -1.25
N THR A 3 -11.38 -16.12 -2.24
CA THR A 3 -9.93 -15.92 -2.26
C THR A 3 -9.72 -14.42 -2.07
N ASN A 4 -9.13 -14.02 -0.94
CA ASN A 4 -8.57 -12.67 -0.79
C ASN A 4 -7.50 -12.54 -1.87
N THR A 5 -7.89 -12.06 -3.05
CA THR A 5 -6.96 -11.77 -4.13
C THR A 5 -6.06 -10.67 -3.60
N LEU A 6 -4.84 -11.05 -3.22
CA LEU A 6 -3.77 -10.10 -2.96
C LEU A 6 -3.51 -9.39 -4.29
N SER A 7 -4.17 -8.26 -4.52
CA SER A 7 -3.94 -7.46 -5.71
C SER A 7 -2.54 -6.87 -5.60
N ARG A 8 -1.60 -7.45 -6.35
CA ARG A 8 -0.28 -6.88 -6.53
C ARG A 8 -0.42 -5.67 -7.46
N ARG A 9 -0.01 -4.51 -6.96
CA ARG A 9 -0.05 -3.21 -7.62
C ARG A 9 1.36 -2.69 -7.86
N HIS A 10 1.45 -1.71 -8.75
CA HIS A 10 2.68 -1.01 -9.05
C HIS A 10 2.57 0.44 -8.59
N GLY A 11 3.61 0.93 -7.94
CA GLY A 11 3.69 2.28 -7.42
C GLY A 11 5.05 2.92 -7.65
N GLN A 12 5.19 4.14 -7.14
CA GLN A 12 6.43 4.90 -7.15
C GLN A 12 6.58 5.63 -5.82
N ILE A 13 7.77 5.57 -5.24
CA ILE A 13 8.15 6.30 -4.02
C ILE A 13 9.52 6.93 -4.28
N ASP A 14 9.61 8.25 -4.22
CA ASP A 14 10.82 9.03 -4.53
C ASP A 14 11.48 8.58 -5.84
N ASP A 15 10.67 8.47 -6.91
CA ASP A 15 11.09 8.06 -8.25
C ASP A 15 11.59 6.62 -8.41
N VAL A 16 11.49 5.82 -7.35
CA VAL A 16 11.76 4.38 -7.41
C VAL A 16 10.45 3.63 -7.59
N ALA A 17 10.38 2.86 -8.68
CA ALA A 17 9.27 1.95 -8.94
C ALA A 17 9.22 0.87 -7.86
N VAL A 18 8.02 0.55 -7.39
CA VAL A 18 7.76 -0.46 -6.37
C VAL A 18 6.62 -1.36 -6.79
N GLU A 19 6.69 -2.62 -6.41
CA GLU A 19 5.51 -3.48 -6.34
C GLU A 19 4.99 -3.48 -4.90
N PHE A 20 3.67 -3.43 -4.75
CA PHE A 20 3.04 -3.57 -3.44
C PHE A 20 1.73 -4.33 -3.48
N THR A 21 1.47 -5.14 -2.46
CA THR A 21 0.14 -5.71 -2.19
C THR A 21 -0.53 -4.89 -1.11
N VAL A 22 -1.87 -4.87 -1.01
CA VAL A 22 -2.54 -4.29 0.16
C VAL A 22 -3.50 -5.30 0.76
N THR A 23 -3.36 -5.54 2.06
CA THR A 23 -4.26 -6.44 2.80
C THR A 23 -5.08 -5.61 3.78
N PRO A 24 -6.42 -5.65 3.72
CA PRO A 24 -7.25 -5.04 4.75
C PRO A 24 -7.22 -5.92 6.00
N GLU A 25 -6.84 -5.33 7.13
CA GLU A 25 -7.04 -5.96 8.43
C GLU A 25 -8.28 -5.35 9.09
N PHE A 26 -9.26 -6.20 9.40
CA PHE A 26 -10.48 -5.82 10.09
C PHE A 26 -10.42 -6.24 11.55
N GLU A 27 -10.43 -5.28 12.47
CA GLU A 27 -10.53 -5.52 13.90
C GLU A 27 -11.80 -4.82 14.43
N GLY A 28 -12.70 -5.56 15.07
CA GLY A 28 -13.90 -4.99 15.70
C GLY A 28 -14.86 -4.24 14.75
N GLY A 29 -14.93 -4.63 13.47
CA GLY A 29 -15.77 -3.96 12.47
C GLY A 29 -15.19 -2.67 11.91
N LYS A 30 -13.91 -2.37 12.20
CA LYS A 30 -13.15 -1.26 11.64
C LYS A 30 -11.95 -1.81 10.89
N MET A 31 -11.61 -1.18 9.78
CA MET A 31 -10.35 -1.42 9.09
C MET A 31 -9.26 -0.76 9.92
N VAL A 32 -8.29 -1.53 10.43
CA VAL A 32 -7.31 -1.06 11.42
C VAL A 32 -5.94 -0.84 10.79
N ALA A 33 -5.58 -1.62 9.78
CA ALA A 33 -4.39 -1.41 8.98
C ALA A 33 -4.63 -1.83 7.54
N ALA A 34 -4.13 -1.03 6.61
CA ALA A 34 -3.74 -1.54 5.30
C ALA A 34 -2.22 -1.56 5.31
N GLU A 35 -1.67 -2.76 5.35
CA GLU A 35 -0.24 -2.96 5.20
C GLU A 35 0.03 -3.41 3.79
N GLY A 36 1.08 -2.86 3.19
CA GLY A 36 1.56 -3.36 1.92
C GLY A 36 3.01 -3.76 1.94
N VAL A 37 3.34 -4.81 1.17
CA VAL A 37 4.70 -5.34 1.08
C VAL A 37 5.40 -4.67 -0.08
N ILE A 38 6.50 -3.94 0.15
CA ILE A 38 7.28 -3.33 -0.93
C ILE A 38 8.37 -4.31 -1.38
N GLN A 39 8.31 -4.77 -2.63
CA GLN A 39 9.39 -5.56 -3.23
C GLN A 39 10.36 -4.61 -3.96
N ARG A 40 11.51 -4.33 -3.35
CA ARG A 40 12.58 -3.45 -3.86
C ARG A 40 13.96 -4.11 -3.73
N PRO A 41 15.01 -3.55 -4.36
CA PRO A 41 16.40 -3.93 -4.07
C PRO A 41 16.78 -3.64 -2.60
N ASP A 42 17.59 -4.52 -2.02
CA ASP A 42 17.93 -4.58 -0.58
C ASP A 42 18.52 -3.27 -0.01
N ASP A 43 19.09 -2.41 -0.85
CA ASP A 43 19.78 -1.17 -0.47
C ASP A 43 18.85 0.04 -0.22
N TYR A 44 17.65 0.03 -0.81
CA TYR A 44 16.70 1.13 -0.65
C TYR A 44 16.05 1.14 0.75
N HIS A 45 15.86 -0.04 1.34
CA HIS A 45 15.14 -0.23 2.61
C HIS A 45 15.89 0.35 3.81
N GLY A 46 17.20 0.10 3.90
CA GLY A 46 18.01 0.61 5.02
C GLY A 46 18.03 2.14 5.11
N SER A 47 17.88 2.84 3.99
CA SER A 47 17.97 4.30 3.93
C SER A 47 16.66 5.03 4.29
N ASN A 48 15.50 4.35 4.21
CA ASN A 48 14.19 4.98 4.34
C ASN A 48 13.32 4.40 5.48
N TRP A 49 13.84 3.42 6.21
CA TRP A 49 13.12 2.83 7.34
C TRP A 49 12.74 3.87 8.39
N GLY A 50 11.51 3.79 8.89
CA GLY A 50 10.98 4.70 9.91
C GLY A 50 10.54 6.06 9.38
N THR A 51 10.65 6.31 8.07
CA THR A 51 10.32 7.61 7.47
C THR A 51 8.91 7.65 6.87
N ILE A 52 8.39 8.86 6.74
CA ILE A 52 7.13 9.14 6.03
C ILE A 52 7.45 9.42 4.57
N LYS A 53 6.77 8.73 3.66
CA LYS A 53 6.96 8.85 2.21
C LYS A 53 5.62 8.98 1.50
N THR A 54 5.68 9.47 0.26
CA THR A 54 4.52 9.46 -0.64
C THR A 54 4.60 8.26 -1.56
N LEU A 55 3.63 7.34 -1.43
CA LEU A 55 3.38 6.29 -2.41
C LEU A 55 2.43 6.81 -3.48
N MET A 56 2.90 6.91 -4.72
CA MET A 56 2.05 7.07 -5.88
C MET A 56 1.67 5.69 -6.40
N ASP A 57 0.39 5.37 -6.42
CA ASP A 57 -0.08 4.16 -7.09
C ASP A 57 -0.26 4.44 -8.59
N LEU A 58 0.48 3.70 -9.43
CA LEU A 58 0.53 3.96 -10.87
C LEU A 58 -0.75 3.50 -11.59
N GLN A 59 -1.52 2.60 -10.99
CA GLN A 59 -2.77 2.11 -11.57
C GLN A 59 -3.89 3.15 -11.46
N SER A 60 -4.04 3.80 -10.31
CA SER A 60 -5.09 4.78 -10.03
C SER A 60 -4.64 6.23 -10.18
N GLY A 61 -3.33 6.49 -10.16
CA GLY A 61 -2.75 7.84 -10.10
C GLY A 61 -2.89 8.51 -8.73
N LEU A 62 -3.42 7.82 -7.72
CA LEU A 62 -3.59 8.36 -6.38
C LEU A 62 -2.25 8.40 -5.63
N ARG A 63 -2.17 9.32 -4.68
CA ARG A 63 -1.00 9.53 -3.81
C ARG A 63 -1.39 9.34 -2.36
N PHE A 64 -0.56 8.61 -1.63
CA PHE A 64 -0.80 8.25 -0.25
C PHE A 64 0.42 8.57 0.61
N SER A 65 0.19 9.19 1.76
CA SER A 65 1.21 9.28 2.79
C SER A 65 1.30 7.93 3.49
N ILE A 66 2.51 7.35 3.53
CA ILE A 66 2.78 6.05 4.12
C ILE A 66 3.96 6.13 5.08
N HIS A 67 3.94 5.33 6.14
CA HIS A 67 5.08 5.08 7.01
C HIS A 67 5.79 3.82 6.50
N VAL A 68 7.10 3.92 6.27
CA VAL A 68 7.89 2.79 5.74
C VAL A 68 8.47 1.98 6.89
N ALA A 69 8.12 0.70 6.93
CA ALA A 69 8.66 -0.33 7.82
C ALA A 69 9.50 -1.35 7.02
N GLU A 70 10.13 -2.29 7.73
CA GLU A 70 10.89 -3.36 7.07
C GLU A 70 9.96 -4.19 6.18
N GLU A 71 10.25 -4.19 4.87
CA GLU A 71 9.47 -4.83 3.80
C GLU A 71 7.98 -4.42 3.74
N ARG A 72 7.56 -3.43 4.55
CA ARG A 72 6.15 -3.08 4.73
C ARG A 72 5.94 -1.57 4.71
N PHE A 73 4.69 -1.16 4.53
CA PHE A 73 4.28 0.20 4.84
C PHE A 73 2.87 0.24 5.40
N THR A 74 2.59 1.31 6.15
CA THR A 74 1.29 1.56 6.75
C THR A 74 0.75 2.90 6.26
N PHE A 75 -0.53 2.95 5.90
CA PHE A 75 -1.19 4.21 5.53
C PHE A 75 -1.50 5.07 6.76
N PHE A 76 -1.36 6.39 6.61
CA PHE A 76 -1.62 7.34 7.70
C PHE A 76 -3.11 7.60 8.01
N SER A 77 -4.02 7.29 7.09
CA SER A 77 -5.45 7.57 7.28
C SER A 77 -6.36 6.51 6.68
N LEU A 78 -7.47 6.23 7.37
CA LEU A 78 -8.51 5.32 6.89
C LEU A 78 -9.13 5.77 5.56
N GLU A 79 -9.20 7.08 5.31
CA GLU A 79 -9.70 7.63 4.05
C GLU A 79 -8.80 7.23 2.86
N SER A 80 -7.47 7.28 3.05
CA SER A 80 -6.50 6.84 2.03
C SER A 80 -6.72 5.38 1.68
N VAL A 81 -6.96 4.57 2.70
CA VAL A 81 -7.19 3.14 2.55
C VAL A 81 -8.53 2.86 1.86
N ALA A 82 -9.60 3.55 2.25
CA ALA A 82 -10.92 3.38 1.63
C ALA A 82 -10.90 3.74 0.14
N LYS A 83 -10.19 4.80 -0.24
CA LYS A 83 -9.99 5.17 -1.66
C LYS A 83 -9.30 4.07 -2.45
N LEU A 84 -8.29 3.42 -1.87
CA LEU A 84 -7.56 2.35 -2.55
C LEU A 84 -8.45 1.12 -2.83
N PHE A 85 -9.24 0.68 -1.84
CA PHE A 85 -10.13 -0.47 -1.99
C PHE A 85 -11.30 -0.22 -2.95
N ALA A 86 -11.87 0.99 -2.94
CA ALA A 86 -12.92 1.35 -3.90
C ALA A 86 -12.42 1.27 -5.36
N ILE A 87 -11.13 1.53 -5.60
CA ILE A 87 -10.52 1.36 -6.93
C ILE A 87 -10.42 -0.13 -7.30
N GLU A 88 -9.95 -1.00 -6.39
CA GLU A 88 -9.89 -2.45 -6.64
C GLU A 88 -11.24 -3.04 -7.01
N GLU A 89 -12.31 -2.66 -6.29
CA GLU A 89 -13.67 -3.10 -6.59
C GLU A 89 -14.14 -2.67 -7.99
N ASN A 90 -13.71 -1.49 -8.46
CA ASN A 90 -14.02 -1.01 -9.80
C ASN A 90 -13.24 -1.76 -10.89
N HIS A 91 -12.06 -2.29 -10.59
CA HIS A 91 -11.25 -3.07 -11.55
C HIS A 91 -11.63 -4.56 -11.59
N ALA A 92 -12.28 -5.08 -10.55
CA ALA A 92 -12.70 -6.48 -10.47
C ALA A 92 -14.03 -6.79 -11.21
N ARG A 93 -14.63 -5.81 -11.88
CA ARG A 93 -15.86 -5.94 -12.68
C ARG A 93 -15.56 -5.94 -14.18
#